data_AF-Q13SZ5-F1
#
_entry.id   AF-Q13SZ5-F1
#
_cell.length_a   1.000
_cell.length_b   1.000
_cell.length_c   1.000
_cell.angle_alpha   90.00
_cell.angle_beta   90.00
_cell.angle_gamma   90.00
#
_symmetry.space_group_name_H-M   'P 1'
#
loop_
_entity.id
_entity.type
_entity.pdbx_description
1 polymer ?
#
loop_
_entity_poly.entity_id
_entity_poly.type
_entity_poly.pdbx_seq_one_letter_code
_entity_poly.pdbx_strand_id
1 'polypeptide(L)'
;MKDALLATLIEEYSAVEAFASILTLETKALTALSPLELLPPIIEQKTGLIGELARLEATRDGLLAELGFPAGWPGMELAASTDARIAEQWSLLQKAAERARRSNTSNGELIRVRMDYNQRALTALQVAVPQKAGFYGPDGRIPARPAV
;
A
#
# COMPACT_ATOMS: atom_id res chain seq x y z
N MET A 1 9.69 24.18 -22.88
CA MET A 1 10.07 22.79 -22.56
C MET A 1 10.52 22.65 -21.11
N LYS A 2 11.51 23.42 -20.63
CA LYS A 2 11.90 23.40 -19.20
C LYS A 2 10.77 23.78 -18.23
N ASP A 3 9.98 24.80 -18.55
CA ASP A 3 8.83 25.18 -17.71
C ASP A 3 7.70 24.13 -17.74
N ALA A 4 7.57 23.37 -18.83
CA ALA A 4 6.64 22.25 -18.91
C ALA A 4 7.10 21.08 -18.02
N LEU A 5 8.40 20.77 -18.04
CA LEU A 5 8.98 19.78 -17.13
C LEU A 5 8.81 20.19 -15.66
N LEU A 6 9.02 21.47 -15.35
CA LEU A 6 8.78 21.99 -14.00
C LEU A 6 7.30 21.86 -13.59
N ALA A 7 6.35 22.17 -14.48
CA ALA A 7 4.93 21.99 -14.21
C ALA A 7 4.58 20.52 -13.95
N THR A 8 5.10 19.59 -14.76
CA THR A 8 4.91 18.14 -14.55
C THR A 8 5.47 17.70 -13.19
N LEU A 9 6.63 18.19 -12.77
CA LEU A 9 7.20 17.86 -11.45
C LEU A 9 6.39 18.42 -10.27
N ILE A 10 5.69 19.55 -10.46
CA ILE A 10 4.76 20.11 -9.47
C ILE A 10 3.51 19.24 -9.34
N GLU A 11 2.99 18.77 -10.48
CA GLU A 11 1.86 17.82 -10.52
C GLU A 11 2.25 16.47 -9.90
N GLU A 12 3.42 15.91 -10.26
CA GLU A 12 3.94 14.67 -9.67
C GLU A 12 4.09 14.80 -8.15
N TYR A 13 4.67 15.91 -7.68
CA TYR A 13 4.80 16.18 -6.25
C TYR A 13 3.44 16.20 -5.54
N SER A 14 2.46 16.89 -6.12
CA SER A 14 1.11 16.98 -5.56
C SER A 14 0.41 15.61 -5.51
N ALA A 15 0.56 14.80 -6.56
CA ALA A 15 0.03 13.44 -6.62
C ALA A 15 0.70 12.51 -5.59
N VAL A 16 2.02 12.64 -5.39
CA VAL A 16 2.75 11.86 -4.37
C VAL A 16 2.33 12.27 -2.94
N GLU A 17 2.11 13.56 -2.68
CA GLU A 17 1.61 14.02 -1.36
C GLU A 17 0.18 13.52 -1.09
N ALA A 18 -0.68 13.53 -2.11
CA ALA A 18 -2.01 12.92 -2.02
C ALA A 18 -1.89 11.42 -1.71
N PHE A 19 -1.00 10.71 -2.40
CA PHE A 19 -0.75 9.29 -2.16
C PHE A 19 -0.24 9.02 -0.74
N ALA A 20 0.70 9.82 -0.24
CA ALA A 20 1.19 9.73 1.14
C ALA A 20 0.06 9.95 2.18
N SER A 21 -0.87 10.86 1.88
CA SER A 21 -2.05 11.11 2.71
C SER A 21 -2.98 9.89 2.75
N ILE A 22 -3.23 9.27 1.59
CA ILE A 22 -4.01 8.02 1.50
C ILE A 22 -3.35 6.89 2.28
N LEU A 23 -2.02 6.73 2.18
CA LEU A 23 -1.30 5.71 2.96
C LEU A 23 -1.45 5.94 4.47
N THR A 24 -1.49 7.19 4.91
CA THR A 24 -1.70 7.53 6.33
C THR A 24 -3.13 7.21 6.78
N LEU A 25 -4.13 7.44 5.91
CA LEU A 25 -5.51 7.02 6.15
C LEU A 25 -5.63 5.49 6.19
N GLU A 26 -4.92 4.79 5.31
CA GLU A 26 -4.82 3.33 5.30
C GLU A 26 -4.25 2.81 6.62
N THR A 27 -3.19 3.43 7.17
CA THR A 27 -2.67 3.09 8.50
C THR A 27 -3.75 3.20 9.56
N LYS A 28 -4.51 4.30 9.59
CA LYS A 28 -5.58 4.52 10.56
C LYS A 28 -6.68 3.46 10.42
N ALA A 29 -7.12 3.17 9.20
CA ALA A 29 -8.11 2.13 8.92
C ALA A 29 -7.61 0.74 9.36
N LEU A 30 -6.33 0.42 9.10
CA LEU A 30 -5.69 -0.81 9.55
C LEU A 30 -5.49 -0.88 11.06
N THR A 31 -5.56 0.21 11.80
CA THR A 31 -5.54 0.19 13.28
C THR A 31 -6.94 0.20 13.91
N ALA A 32 -7.99 0.48 13.13
CA ALA A 32 -9.36 0.53 13.61
C ALA A 32 -9.92 -0.86 13.97
N LEU A 33 -11.01 -0.86 14.75
CA LEU A 33 -11.68 -2.10 15.17
C LEU A 33 -12.31 -2.85 13.97
N SER A 34 -12.86 -2.10 13.00
CA SER A 34 -13.51 -2.63 11.79
C SER A 34 -12.87 -2.09 10.50
N PRO A 35 -11.71 -2.60 10.07
CA PRO A 35 -11.01 -2.12 8.88
C PRO A 35 -11.77 -2.37 7.57
N LEU A 36 -12.57 -3.45 7.51
CA LEU A 36 -13.20 -3.93 6.28
C LEU A 36 -14.17 -2.93 5.65
N GLU A 37 -14.79 -2.06 6.45
CA GLU A 37 -15.70 -1.02 5.95
C GLU A 37 -14.95 0.21 5.43
N LEU A 38 -13.74 0.45 5.94
CA LEU A 38 -12.96 1.66 5.67
C LEU A 38 -11.95 1.46 4.53
N LEU A 39 -11.51 0.23 4.28
CA LEU A 39 -10.47 -0.08 3.29
C LEU A 39 -10.92 0.02 1.81
N PRO A 40 -12.13 -0.41 1.40
CA PRO A 40 -12.53 -0.36 -0.01
C PRO A 40 -12.39 1.03 -0.68
N PRO A 41 -12.90 2.13 -0.10
CA PRO A 41 -12.73 3.46 -0.72
C PRO A 41 -11.27 3.92 -0.74
N ILE A 42 -10.45 3.51 0.23
CA ILE A 42 -9.02 3.82 0.29
C ILE A 42 -8.27 3.13 -0.86
N ILE A 43 -8.60 1.86 -1.14
CA ILE A 43 -7.97 1.08 -2.21
C ILE A 43 -8.31 1.68 -3.60
N GLU A 44 -9.56 2.11 -3.79
CA GLU A 44 -9.99 2.75 -5.04
C GLU A 44 -9.22 4.04 -5.29
N GLN A 45 -9.12 4.93 -4.29
CA GLN A 45 -8.36 6.17 -4.37
C GLN A 45 -6.85 5.91 -4.61
N LYS A 46 -6.28 4.91 -3.92
CA LYS A 46 -4.89 4.49 -4.11
C LYS A 46 -4.62 4.04 -5.54
N THR A 47 -5.54 3.26 -6.13
CA THR A 47 -5.42 2.77 -7.51
C THR A 47 -5.50 3.90 -8.53
N GLY A 48 -6.41 4.86 -8.31
CA GLY A 48 -6.51 6.06 -9.16
C GLY A 48 -5.23 6.88 -9.17
N LEU A 49 -4.65 7.15 -7.99
CA LEU A 49 -3.40 7.90 -7.85
C LEU A 49 -2.20 7.18 -8.47
N ILE A 50 -2.13 5.85 -8.39
CA ILE A 50 -1.08 5.07 -9.07
C ILE A 50 -1.16 5.26 -10.59
N GLY A 51 -2.36 5.24 -11.15
CA GLY A 51 -2.58 5.49 -12.58
C GLY A 51 -2.18 6.91 -12.99
N GLU A 52 -2.51 7.90 -12.16
CA GLU A 52 -2.10 9.29 -12.38
C GLU A 52 -0.58 9.47 -12.35
N LEU A 53 0.09 8.90 -11.34
CA LEU A 53 1.55 8.93 -11.23
C LEU A 53 2.23 8.28 -12.44
N ALA A 54 1.72 7.14 -12.91
CA ALA A 54 2.26 6.48 -14.10
C ALA A 54 2.12 7.34 -15.37
N ARG A 55 1.01 8.08 -15.51
CA ARG A 55 0.79 9.02 -16.63
C ARG A 55 1.77 10.20 -16.57
N LEU A 56 1.96 10.76 -15.38
CA LEU A 56 2.88 11.87 -15.16
C LEU A 56 4.33 11.47 -15.40
N GLU A 57 4.73 10.28 -14.95
CA GLU A 57 6.06 9.72 -15.22
C GLU A 57 6.31 9.56 -16.73
N ALA A 58 5.34 9.03 -17.48
CA ALA A 58 5.46 8.93 -18.94
C ALA A 58 5.58 10.32 -19.61
N THR A 59 4.89 11.32 -19.07
CA THR A 59 4.97 12.70 -19.56
C THR A 59 6.33 13.32 -19.26
N ARG A 60 6.85 13.13 -18.05
CA ARG A 60 8.20 13.54 -17.63
C ARG A 60 9.25 12.94 -18.55
N ASP A 61 9.19 11.63 -18.79
CA ASP A 61 10.16 10.94 -19.63
C ASP A 61 10.10 11.40 -21.10
N GLY A 62 8.91 11.72 -21.61
CA GLY A 62 8.74 12.37 -22.92
C GLY A 62 9.39 13.75 -22.99
N LEU A 63 9.18 14.59 -21.97
CA LEU A 63 9.79 15.93 -21.88
C LEU A 63 11.31 15.86 -21.72
N LEU A 64 11.84 14.87 -21.01
CA LEU A 64 13.27 14.61 -20.91
C LEU A 64 13.86 14.24 -22.28
N ALA A 65 13.18 13.38 -23.04
CA ALA A 65 13.60 12.99 -24.38
C ALA A 65 13.62 14.21 -25.34
N GLU A 66 12.62 15.10 -25.28
CA GLU A 66 12.60 16.35 -26.06
C GLU A 66 13.74 17.30 -25.70
N LEU A 67 14.19 17.28 -24.43
CA LEU A 67 15.35 18.05 -23.96
C LEU A 67 16.69 17.36 -24.28
N GLY A 68 16.68 16.17 -24.89
CA GLY A 68 17.87 15.39 -25.21
C GLY A 68 18.48 14.62 -24.02
N PHE A 69 17.72 14.47 -22.94
CA PHE A 69 18.13 13.71 -21.75
C PHE A 69 17.61 12.27 -21.81
N PRO A 70 18.32 11.32 -21.16
CA PRO A 70 17.81 9.96 -20.99
C PRO A 70 16.54 9.95 -20.13
N ALA A 71 15.71 8.92 -20.24
CA ALA A 71 14.53 8.76 -19.40
C ALA A 71 14.89 8.43 -17.93
N GLY A 72 13.94 8.67 -17.03
CA GLY A 72 14.07 8.30 -15.62
C GLY A 72 15.12 9.11 -14.86
N TRP A 73 15.70 8.46 -13.82
CA TRP A 73 16.59 9.11 -12.86
C TRP A 73 17.78 9.84 -13.48
N PRO A 74 18.57 9.24 -14.41
CA PRO A 74 19.73 9.91 -14.98
C PRO A 74 19.37 11.19 -15.74
N GLY A 75 18.20 11.21 -16.39
CA GLY A 75 17.72 12.41 -17.10
C GLY A 75 17.31 13.51 -16.16
N MET A 76 16.64 13.16 -15.06
CA MET A 76 16.25 14.11 -14.04
C MET A 76 17.45 14.75 -13.33
N GLU A 77 18.50 13.97 -13.07
CA GLU A 77 19.76 14.48 -12.50
C GLU A 77 20.42 15.51 -13.43
N LEU A 78 20.47 15.20 -14.74
CA LEU A 78 20.98 16.12 -15.75
C LEU A 78 20.10 17.37 -15.85
N ALA A 79 18.78 17.22 -15.95
CA ALA A 79 17.85 18.34 -16.00
C ALA A 79 17.98 19.27 -14.77
N ALA A 80 18.07 18.69 -13.57
CA ALA A 80 18.30 19.40 -12.32
C ALA A 80 19.63 20.15 -12.31
N SER A 81 20.70 19.58 -12.87
CA SER A 81 21.98 20.28 -12.99
C SER A 81 21.92 21.53 -13.89
N THR A 82 20.93 21.62 -14.78
CA THR A 82 20.78 22.73 -15.73
C THR A 82 19.84 23.84 -15.28
N ASP A 83 19.00 23.63 -14.27
CA ASP A 83 18.04 24.63 -13.75
C ASP A 83 17.78 24.40 -12.25
N ALA A 84 18.08 25.42 -11.45
CA ALA A 84 17.92 25.36 -10.00
C ALA A 84 16.47 25.13 -9.55
N ARG A 85 15.48 25.61 -10.31
CA ARG A 85 14.05 25.41 -10.00
C ARG A 85 13.65 23.95 -10.17
N ILE A 86 14.17 23.32 -11.22
CA ILE A 86 13.97 21.88 -11.46
C ILE A 86 14.66 21.07 -10.36
N ALA A 87 15.88 21.44 -9.97
CA ALA A 87 16.60 20.79 -8.88
C ALA A 87 15.85 20.85 -7.55
N GLU A 88 15.33 22.02 -7.20
CA GLU A 88 14.53 22.21 -5.97
C GLU A 88 13.27 21.34 -5.99
N GLN A 89 12.50 21.41 -7.08
CA GLN A 89 11.25 20.65 -7.21
C GLN A 89 11.52 19.13 -7.24
N TRP A 90 12.57 18.70 -7.92
CA TRP A 90 12.99 17.30 -7.94
C TRP A 90 13.39 16.80 -6.54
N SER A 91 14.06 17.63 -5.73
CA SER A 91 14.38 17.30 -4.34
C SER A 91 13.12 17.15 -3.48
N LEU A 92 12.12 18.02 -3.68
CA LEU A 92 10.84 17.92 -2.99
C LEU A 92 10.10 16.63 -3.34
N LEU A 93 10.04 16.29 -4.64
CA LEU A 93 9.44 15.05 -5.11
C LEU A 93 10.12 13.80 -4.52
N GLN A 94 11.45 13.76 -4.50
CA GLN A 94 12.21 12.66 -3.88
C GLN A 94 11.87 12.49 -2.38
N LYS A 95 11.82 13.60 -1.63
CA LYS A 95 11.46 13.59 -0.20
C LYS A 95 10.03 13.09 0.02
N ALA A 96 9.09 13.52 -0.82
CA ALA A 96 7.70 13.08 -0.78
C ALA A 96 7.58 11.57 -1.08
N ALA A 97 8.26 11.09 -2.12
CA ALA A 97 8.25 9.68 -2.53
C ALA A 97 8.83 8.79 -1.45
N GLU A 98 9.91 9.21 -0.81
CA GLU A 98 10.55 8.48 0.28
C GLU A 98 9.66 8.44 1.55
N ARG A 99 8.89 9.50 1.84
CA ARG A 99 7.85 9.45 2.89
C ARG A 99 6.75 8.44 2.54
N ALA A 100 6.22 8.48 1.31
CA ALA A 100 5.20 7.55 0.86
C ALA A 100 5.68 6.10 0.94
N ARG A 101 6.94 5.83 0.53
CA ARG A 101 7.54 4.49 0.61
C ARG A 101 7.56 3.95 2.04
N ARG A 102 7.99 4.77 3.01
CA ARG A 102 7.99 4.37 4.43
C ARG A 102 6.59 4.04 4.95
N SER A 103 5.59 4.86 4.63
CA SER A 103 4.20 4.59 5.03
C SER A 103 3.68 3.31 4.40
N ASN A 104 3.99 3.05 3.12
CA ASN A 104 3.58 1.83 2.43
C ASN A 104 4.22 0.57 3.03
N THR A 105 5.51 0.63 3.39
CA THR A 105 6.18 -0.47 4.11
C THR A 105 5.51 -0.75 5.45
N SER A 106 5.22 0.29 6.25
CA SER A 106 4.54 0.13 7.54
C SER A 106 3.14 -0.46 7.39
N ASN A 107 2.36 -0.03 6.39
CA ASN A 107 1.05 -0.62 6.11
C ASN A 107 1.15 -2.10 5.75
N GLY A 108 2.16 -2.48 4.95
CA GLY A 108 2.42 -3.89 4.61
C GLY A 108 2.73 -4.76 5.84
N GLU A 109 3.50 -4.23 6.80
CA GLU A 109 3.79 -4.92 8.06
C GLU A 109 2.53 -5.10 8.92
N LEU A 110 1.69 -4.05 9.05
CA LEU A 110 0.42 -4.12 9.78
C LEU A 110 -0.53 -5.16 9.19
N ILE A 111 -0.66 -5.22 7.87
CA ILE A 111 -1.44 -6.23 7.17
C ILE A 111 -0.94 -7.63 7.51
N ARG A 112 0.39 -7.84 7.47
CA ARG A 112 1.00 -9.14 7.79
C ARG A 112 0.72 -9.56 9.24
N VAL A 113 0.86 -8.65 10.20
CA VAL A 113 0.56 -8.91 11.62
C VAL A 113 -0.90 -9.30 11.83
N ARG A 114 -1.84 -8.58 11.19
CA ARG A 114 -3.28 -8.92 11.28
C ARG A 114 -3.59 -10.28 10.67
N MET A 115 -2.98 -10.62 9.54
CA MET A 115 -3.16 -11.93 8.91
C MET A 115 -2.66 -13.08 9.80
N ASP A 116 -1.49 -12.92 10.43
CA ASP A 116 -0.96 -13.91 11.37
C ASP A 116 -1.87 -14.07 12.60
N TYR A 117 -2.34 -12.96 13.19
CA TYR A 117 -3.30 -13.00 14.30
C TYR A 117 -4.59 -13.72 13.91
N ASN A 118 -5.20 -13.37 12.77
CA ASN A 118 -6.43 -14.00 12.29
C ASN A 118 -6.22 -15.51 12.04
N GLN A 119 -5.09 -15.90 11.46
CA GLN A 119 -4.78 -17.31 11.24
C GLN A 119 -4.66 -18.08 12.56
N ARG A 120 -3.97 -17.51 13.56
CA ARG A 120 -3.86 -18.12 14.90
C ARG A 120 -5.21 -18.21 15.61
N ALA A 121 -6.04 -17.16 15.51
CA ALA A 121 -7.38 -17.16 16.08
C ALA A 121 -8.28 -18.23 15.43
N LEU A 122 -8.23 -18.36 14.09
CA LEU A 122 -8.93 -19.43 13.37
C LEU A 122 -8.44 -20.81 13.80
N THR A 123 -7.13 -21.01 13.91
CA THR A 123 -6.57 -22.28 14.41
C THR A 123 -7.02 -22.58 15.84
N ALA A 124 -7.02 -21.59 16.74
CA ALA A 124 -7.50 -21.76 18.11
C ALA A 124 -8.99 -22.11 18.16
N LEU A 125 -9.83 -21.45 17.36
CA LEU A 125 -11.24 -21.78 17.22
C LEU A 125 -11.44 -23.19 16.64
N GLN A 126 -10.66 -23.60 15.62
CA GLN A 126 -10.71 -24.94 15.06
C GLN A 126 -10.28 -26.03 16.05
N VAL A 127 -9.32 -25.73 16.93
CA VAL A 127 -8.93 -26.64 18.02
C VAL A 127 -10.00 -26.69 19.12
N ALA A 128 -10.69 -25.58 19.37
CA ALA A 128 -11.77 -25.49 20.36
C ALA A 128 -13.11 -26.06 19.86
N VAL A 129 -13.34 -26.14 18.55
CA VAL A 129 -14.44 -26.92 17.98
C VAL A 129 -14.09 -28.39 18.18
N PRO A 130 -14.85 -29.14 19.01
CA PRO A 130 -14.61 -30.56 19.12
C PRO A 130 -14.80 -31.15 17.73
N GLN A 131 -13.73 -31.72 17.15
CA GLN A 131 -13.81 -32.73 16.10
C GLN A 131 -14.76 -33.79 16.64
N LYS A 132 -16.07 -33.67 16.35
CA LYS A 132 -17.18 -34.49 16.88
C LYS A 132 -16.65 -35.60 17.76
N ALA A 133 -16.39 -35.29 19.04
CA ALA A 133 -16.09 -36.34 19.99
C ALA A 133 -17.34 -37.21 19.94
N GLY A 134 -17.21 -38.40 19.33
CA GLY A 134 -18.31 -39.27 18.94
C GLY A 134 -19.03 -39.82 20.16
N PHE A 135 -19.74 -38.96 20.89
CA PHE A 135 -20.40 -39.27 22.14
C PHE A 135 -21.90 -39.38 22.02
N TYR A 136 -22.44 -39.35 20.80
CA TYR A 136 -23.82 -39.72 20.53
C TYR A 136 -23.88 -40.44 19.18
N GLY A 137 -24.00 -41.77 19.21
CA GLY A 137 -24.55 -42.50 18.08
C GLY A 137 -26.01 -42.10 17.87
N PRO A 138 -26.59 -42.32 16.68
CA PRO A 138 -28.00 -42.00 16.40
C PRO A 138 -29.01 -42.60 17.39
N ASP A 139 -28.63 -43.63 18.16
CA ASP A 139 -29.45 -44.24 19.21
C ASP A 139 -29.19 -43.70 20.64
N GLY A 140 -28.39 -42.65 20.81
CA GLY A 140 -28.23 -41.95 22.09
C GLY A 140 -27.54 -42.73 23.22
N ARG A 141 -26.95 -43.90 22.93
CA ARG A 141 -26.38 -44.78 23.96
C ARG A 141 -24.89 -44.51 24.20
N ILE A 142 -24.55 -44.28 25.46
CA ILE A 142 -23.16 -44.30 25.95
C ILE A 142 -22.79 -45.80 26.13
N PRO A 143 -21.69 -46.30 25.54
CA PRO A 143 -21.27 -47.67 25.77
C PRO A 143 -20.96 -47.83 27.26
N ALA A 144 -21.77 -48.64 27.94
CA ALA A 144 -21.53 -49.01 29.32
C ALA A 144 -20.14 -49.66 29.42
N ARG A 145 -19.28 -49.10 30.27
CA ARG A 145 -17.96 -49.64 30.58
C ARG A 145 -18.15 -51.05 31.16
N PRO A 146 -17.45 -52.08 30.68
CA PRO A 146 -17.57 -53.41 31.27
C PRO A 146 -16.98 -53.37 32.69
N ALA A 147 -17.76 -53.85 33.66
CA ALA A 147 -17.26 -54.15 34.99
C ALA A 147 -16.38 -55.39 34.92
N VAL A 148 -15.28 -55.35 35.68
CA VAL A 148 -14.29 -56.43 35.87
C VAL A 148 -14.92 -57.59 36.62
#